data_AF-A0A645C7Q6-F1
#
_entry.id   AF-A0A645C7Q6-F1
#
_cell.length_a   1.000
_cell.length_b   1.000
_cell.length_c   1.000
_cell.angle_alpha   90.00
_cell.angle_beta   90.00
_cell.angle_gamma   90.00
#
_symmetry.space_group_name_H-M   'P 1'
#
loop_
_entity.id
_entity.type
_entity.pdbx_description
1 polymer ?
#
loop_
_entity_poly.entity_id
_entity_poly.type
_entity_poly.pdbx_seq_one_letter_code
_entity_poly.pdbx_strand_id
1 'polypeptide(L)'
;MPTNWEVLVERGPYDPESETALMRDRRIDVLTTKNSGGSLTEAKLQAAADLGVPVVIVRRPAAPEGIEQVGTPEEAAAWVLTRD
;
A
#
# COMPACT_ATOMS: atom_id res chain seq x y z
N MET A 1 -16.15 9.32 -14.26
CA MET A 1 -16.18 8.82 -12.88
C MET A 1 -17.56 9.10 -12.29
N PRO A 2 -18.01 8.32 -11.29
CA PRO A 2 -19.20 8.66 -10.54
C PRO A 2 -19.10 10.07 -9.96
N THR A 3 -20.22 10.80 -9.89
CA THR A 3 -20.26 12.21 -9.47
C THR A 3 -19.92 12.43 -8.00
N ASN A 4 -19.99 11.37 -7.20
CA ASN A 4 -19.67 11.37 -5.77
C ASN A 4 -18.21 10.95 -5.48
N TRP A 5 -17.35 10.87 -6.49
CA TRP A 5 -15.94 10.52 -6.31
C TRP A 5 -15.07 11.77 -6.44
N GLU A 6 -14.12 11.89 -5.53
CA GLU A 6 -13.01 12.84 -5.62
C GLU A 6 -11.74 12.07 -5.94
N VAL A 7 -10.93 12.56 -6.89
CA VAL A 7 -9.60 11.99 -7.18
C VAL A 7 -8.54 12.96 -6.71
N LEU A 8 -7.65 12.47 -5.87
CA LEU A 8 -6.42 13.16 -5.52
C LEU A 8 -5.29 12.64 -6.40
N VAL A 9 -4.66 13.54 -7.15
CA VAL A 9 -3.53 13.21 -8.04
C VAL A 9 -2.24 13.54 -7.31
N GLU A 10 -1.73 12.56 -6.56
CA GLU A 10 -0.54 12.72 -5.71
C GLU A 10 0.39 11.52 -5.86
N ARG A 11 1.65 11.71 -5.43
CA ARG A 11 2.66 10.66 -5.38
C ARG A 11 3.40 10.74 -4.06
N GLY A 12 3.46 9.61 -3.37
CA GLY A 12 4.19 9.48 -2.11
C GLY A 12 5.71 9.61 -2.25
N PRO A 13 6.45 9.43 -1.15
CA PRO A 13 5.97 8.84 0.11
C PRO A 13 4.92 9.70 0.83
N TYR A 14 3.93 9.05 1.43
CA TYR A 14 2.94 9.72 2.26
C TYR A 14 3.38 9.64 3.72
N ASP A 15 3.23 10.73 4.46
CA ASP A 15 3.49 10.77 5.89
C ASP A 15 2.20 10.51 6.71
N PRO A 16 2.31 10.02 7.95
CA PRO A 16 1.13 9.70 8.78
C PRO A 16 0.26 10.91 9.13
N GLU A 17 0.81 12.12 9.22
CA GLU A 17 0.05 13.33 9.58
C GLU A 17 -0.88 13.73 8.44
N SER A 18 -0.37 13.73 7.21
CA SER A 18 -1.14 13.98 6.00
C SER A 18 -2.25 12.94 5.79
N GLU A 19 -1.95 11.65 6.02
CA GLU A 19 -2.95 10.57 5.94
C GLU A 19 -4.05 10.74 7.01
N THR A 20 -3.67 11.12 8.23
CA THR A 20 -4.62 11.39 9.32
C THR A 20 -5.52 12.58 9.02
N ALA A 21 -4.95 13.69 8.52
CA ALA A 21 -5.70 14.86 8.10
C ALA A 21 -6.67 14.50 6.96
N LEU A 22 -6.20 13.76 5.96
CA LEU A 22 -7.01 13.31 4.83
C LEU A 22 -8.23 12.51 5.29
N MET A 23 -8.03 11.52 6.17
CA MET A 23 -9.13 10.70 6.70
C MET A 23 -10.11 11.52 7.54
N ARG A 24 -9.62 12.42 8.39
CA ARG A 24 -10.47 13.27 9.24
C ARG A 24 -11.28 14.27 8.43
N ASP A 25 -10.62 15.03 7.55
CA ASP A 25 -11.23 16.15 6.82
C ASP A 25 -12.27 15.67 5.82
N ARG A 26 -12.02 14.51 5.20
CA ARG A 26 -12.96 13.87 4.27
C ARG A 26 -13.95 12.92 4.94
N ARG A 27 -13.86 12.75 6.27
CA ARG A 27 -14.71 11.84 7.06
C ARG A 27 -14.70 10.43 6.45
N ILE A 28 -13.50 9.89 6.24
CA ILE A 28 -13.34 8.54 5.67
C ILE A 28 -13.76 7.52 6.73
N ASP A 29 -14.84 6.81 6.45
CA ASP A 29 -15.37 5.79 7.36
C ASP A 29 -14.74 4.39 7.13
N VAL A 30 -14.14 4.15 5.97
CA VAL A 30 -13.50 2.86 5.61
C VAL A 30 -12.32 3.11 4.67
N LEU A 31 -11.18 2.48 4.95
CA LEU A 31 -10.03 2.43 4.04
C LEU A 31 -10.05 1.12 3.24
N THR A 32 -10.02 1.19 1.91
CA THR A 32 -9.76 0.02 1.05
C THR A 32 -8.35 0.10 0.49
N THR A 33 -7.54 -0.95 0.64
CA THR A 33 -6.16 -1.00 0.12
C THR A 33 -5.77 -2.40 -0.35
N LYS A 34 -4.74 -2.50 -1.19
CA LYS A 34 -4.09 -3.77 -1.53
C LYS A 34 -2.99 -4.10 -0.50
N ASN A 35 -2.76 -5.40 -0.26
CA ASN A 35 -1.57 -5.89 0.44
C ASN A 35 -0.33 -5.85 -0.48
N SER A 36 0.16 -4.64 -0.75
CA SER A 36 1.37 -4.41 -1.56
C SER A 36 2.65 -4.74 -0.78
N GLY A 37 2.64 -4.59 0.54
CA GLY A 37 3.84 -4.67 1.38
C GLY A 37 4.72 -3.43 1.27
N GLY A 38 5.80 -3.39 2.05
CA GLY A 38 6.80 -2.30 2.05
C GLY A 38 6.42 -1.10 2.91
N SER A 39 7.44 -0.47 3.49
CA SER A 39 7.32 0.63 4.46
C SER A 39 6.67 1.91 3.89
N LEU A 40 6.81 2.14 2.59
CA LEU A 40 6.26 3.33 1.90
C LEU A 40 4.72 3.39 1.90
N THR A 41 4.05 2.32 2.32
CA THR A 41 2.59 2.21 2.28
C THR A 41 1.94 2.11 3.66
N GLU A 42 2.74 2.21 4.73
CA GLU A 42 2.30 2.05 6.12
C GLU A 42 1.56 3.26 6.67
N ALA A 43 1.87 4.48 6.20
CA ALA A 43 1.31 5.72 6.75
C ALA A 43 -0.23 5.72 6.83
N LYS A 44 -0.93 5.28 5.77
CA LYS A 44 -2.39 5.14 5.78
C LYS A 44 -2.91 4.07 6.74
N LEU A 45 -2.14 3.00 6.96
CA LEU A 45 -2.54 1.93 7.89
C LEU A 45 -2.42 2.41 9.34
N GLN A 46 -1.37 3.17 9.63
CA GLN A 46 -1.17 3.82 10.92
C GLN A 46 -2.29 4.84 11.19
N ALA A 47 -2.55 5.75 10.25
CA ALA A 47 -3.63 6.73 10.38
C ALA A 47 -5.01 6.08 10.59
N ALA A 48 -5.31 5.00 9.84
CA ALA A 48 -6.54 4.27 10.02
C ALA A 48 -6.64 3.62 11.41
N ALA A 49 -5.55 3.03 11.92
CA ALA A 49 -5.50 2.46 13.26
C ALA A 49 -5.72 3.52 14.35
N ASP A 50 -5.04 4.67 14.23
CA ASP A 50 -5.14 5.77 15.20
C ASP A 50 -6.55 6.40 15.25
N LEU A 51 -7.24 6.45 14.11
CA LEU A 51 -8.59 6.98 13.99
C LEU A 51 -9.69 5.92 14.21
N GLY A 52 -9.33 4.65 14.36
CA GLY A 52 -10.30 3.55 14.45
C GLY A 52 -11.08 3.29 13.16
N VAL A 53 -10.54 3.70 12.01
CA VAL A 53 -11.14 3.48 10.69
C VAL A 53 -10.94 2.01 10.28
N PRO A 54 -12.01 1.24 10.01
CA PRO A 54 -11.91 -0.11 9.49
C PRO A 54 -11.13 -0.17 8.17
N VAL A 55 -10.28 -1.19 8.03
CA VAL A 55 -9.47 -1.40 6.82
C VAL A 55 -9.89 -2.67 6.12
N VAL A 56 -10.27 -2.55 4.84
CA VAL A 56 -10.50 -3.66 3.92
C VAL A 56 -9.25 -3.88 3.08
N ILE A 57 -8.56 -5.01 3.31
CA ILE A 57 -7.33 -5.34 2.59
C ILE A 57 -7.61 -6.37 1.50
N VAL A 58 -7.34 -6.02 0.24
CA VAL A 58 -7.30 -6.96 -0.88
C VAL A 58 -6.05 -7.82 -0.75
N ARG A 59 -6.25 -9.13 -0.55
CA ARG A 59 -5.18 -10.13 -0.38
C ARG A 59 -4.28 -10.18 -1.62
N ARG A 60 -2.98 -10.38 -1.41
CA ARG A 60 -2.03 -10.69 -2.49
C ARG A 60 -2.41 -12.04 -3.13
N PRO A 61 -2.55 -12.14 -4.47
CA PRO A 61 -2.73 -13.42 -5.14
C PRO A 61 -1.59 -14.39 -4.82
N ALA A 62 -1.84 -15.69 -4.93
CA ALA A 62 -0.78 -16.68 -4.84
C ALA A 62 0.27 -16.44 -5.95
N ALA A 63 1.54 -16.60 -5.62
CA ALA A 63 2.59 -16.58 -6.62
C ALA A 63 2.49 -17.83 -7.51
N PRO A 64 2.91 -17.75 -8.80
CA PRO A 64 2.97 -18.92 -9.66
C PRO A 64 3.91 -20.00 -9.10
N GLU A 65 3.54 -21.26 -9.26
CA GLU A 65 4.38 -22.39 -8.84
C GLU A 65 5.66 -22.49 -9.69
N GLY A 66 6.75 -22.98 -9.08
CA GLY A 66 8.02 -23.20 -9.77
C GLY A 66 8.82 -21.94 -10.12
N ILE A 67 8.32 -20.75 -9.74
CA ILE A 67 9.04 -19.49 -9.93
C ILE A 67 9.82 -19.15 -8.66
N GLU A 68 11.14 -19.02 -8.82
CA GLU A 68 12.03 -18.55 -7.76
C GLU A 68 11.68 -17.10 -7.39
N GLN A 69 11.52 -16.84 -6.10
CA GLN A 69 11.21 -15.52 -5.56
C GLN A 69 12.32 -15.09 -4.60
N VAL A 70 12.65 -13.81 -4.67
CA VAL A 70 13.59 -13.13 -3.80
C VAL A 70 12.87 -12.04 -3.01
N GLY A 71 13.34 -11.74 -1.80
CA GLY A 71 12.72 -10.82 -0.85
C GLY A 71 13.19 -9.38 -1.00
N THR A 72 14.35 -9.14 -1.62
CA THR A 72 14.92 -7.79 -1.75
C THR A 72 15.39 -7.44 -3.16
N PRO A 73 15.52 -6.14 -3.49
CA PRO A 73 16.14 -5.70 -4.75
C PRO A 73 17.59 -6.19 -4.91
N GLU A 74 18.36 -6.29 -3.83
CA GLU A 74 19.74 -6.76 -3.87
C GLU A 74 19.82 -8.25 -4.22
N GLU A 75 18.95 -9.07 -3.63
CA GLU A 75 18.81 -10.48 -3.98
C GLU A 75 18.37 -10.64 -5.44
N ALA A 76 17.47 -9.79 -5.92
CA ALA A 76 17.06 -9.78 -7.32
C ALA A 76 18.21 -9.44 -8.27
N ALA A 77 19.03 -8.44 -7.93
CA ALA A 77 20.20 -8.08 -8.72
C ALA A 77 21.20 -9.26 -8.78
N ALA A 78 21.49 -9.89 -7.64
CA ALA A 78 22.36 -11.08 -7.59
C ALA A 78 21.80 -12.25 -8.42
N TRP A 79 20.49 -12.48 -8.36
CA TRP A 79 19.78 -13.52 -9.10
C TRP A 79 19.88 -13.34 -10.62
N VAL A 80 19.82 -12.09 -11.11
CA VAL A 80 19.99 -11.79 -12.55
C VAL A 80 21.44 -12.00 -12.97
N LEU A 81 22.40 -11.58 -12.14
CA LEU A 81 23.82 -11.59 -12.49
C LEU A 81 24.47 -12.98 -12.41
N THR A 82 23.84 -13.94 -11.72
CA THR A 82 24.36 -15.30 -11.52
C THR A 82 23.69 -16.35 -12.42
N ARG A 83 22.75 -15.95 -13.28
CA ARG A 83 22.19 -16.80 -14.33
C ARG A 83 23.03 -16.68 -15.61
N ASP A 84 23.60 -17.80 -16.07
CA ASP A 84 24.14 -17.96 -17.42
C ASP A 84 23.02 -17.96 -18.49
#